data_AF-A0A9E4HLK8-F1
#
_entry.id   AF-A0A9E4HLK8-F1
#
_cell.length_a   1.000
_cell.length_b   1.000
_cell.length_c   1.000
_cell.angle_alpha   90.00
_cell.angle_beta   90.00
_cell.angle_gamma   90.00
#
_symmetry.space_group_name_H-M   'P 1'
#
loop_
_entity.id
_entity.type
_entity.pdbx_description
1 polymer ?
#
loop_
_entity_poly.entity_id
_entity_poly.type
_entity_poly.pdbx_seq_one_letter_code
_entity_poly.pdbx_strand_id
1 'polypeptide(L)'
;MASQPQRRASRQTAGAPASRPERPSPDLKVARSPAAARRSIGGIGTLVALGLFAVCLALAALHAVLVENQASLDDLIEHNEQRFERIDQLQAEIAYLDSPEGLADQAQSAGLVPAGDLAVLTPVGPNRLPPPDADPFDLKSSGWTPPPSAGGKSTG
;
A
#
# COMPACT_ATOMS: atom_id res chain seq x y z
N MET A 1 -0.04 126.03 47.17
CA MET A 1 0.88 127.04 46.59
C MET A 1 2.26 126.42 46.51
N ALA A 2 2.84 126.37 45.30
CA ALA A 2 4.25 126.19 44.94
C ALA A 2 4.39 125.18 43.79
N SER A 3 4.43 125.77 42.61
CA SER A 3 4.82 125.24 41.32
C SER A 3 6.25 124.70 41.35
N GLN A 4 6.54 123.59 40.69
CA GLN A 4 7.47 123.60 39.55
C GLN A 4 7.50 122.24 38.80
N PRO A 5 7.45 122.27 37.46
CA PRO A 5 7.59 121.10 36.61
C PRO A 5 9.05 120.94 36.18
N GLN A 6 9.64 119.77 36.38
CA GLN A 6 10.98 119.47 35.85
C GLN A 6 10.91 118.36 34.81
N ARG A 7 10.51 118.80 33.61
CA ARG A 7 10.65 118.06 32.36
C ARG A 7 12.11 118.16 31.93
N ARG A 8 12.91 117.11 32.11
CA ARG A 8 14.13 116.91 31.33
C ARG A 8 14.22 115.45 30.91
N ALA A 9 14.03 115.28 29.60
CA ALA A 9 14.28 114.06 28.86
C ALA A 9 15.76 113.68 29.00
N SER A 10 16.05 112.60 29.71
CA SER A 10 17.28 111.84 29.56
C SER A 10 17.01 110.71 28.58
N ARG A 11 17.78 110.78 27.49
CA ARG A 11 17.77 109.94 26.30
C ARG A 11 17.71 108.44 26.62
N GLN A 12 16.80 107.78 25.91
CA GLN A 12 16.90 106.39 25.52
C GLN A 12 18.26 106.11 24.87
N THR A 13 18.97 105.12 25.38
CA THR A 13 19.85 104.26 24.59
C THR A 13 19.44 102.84 24.89
N ALA A 14 18.47 102.37 24.11
CA ALA A 14 18.13 100.97 24.00
C ALA A 14 19.40 100.22 23.56
N GLY A 15 19.92 99.38 24.45
CA GLY A 15 20.98 98.44 24.12
C GLY A 15 20.48 97.48 23.05
N ALA A 16 20.94 97.67 21.82
CA ALA A 16 20.75 96.73 20.73
C ALA A 16 21.41 95.39 21.11
N PRO A 17 20.74 94.24 20.93
CA PRO A 17 21.40 92.94 21.08
C PRO A 17 22.45 92.81 19.99
N ALA A 18 23.70 92.54 20.39
CA ALA A 18 24.79 92.30 19.47
C ALA A 18 24.43 91.14 18.51
N SER A 19 24.35 91.46 17.23
CA SER A 19 24.13 90.51 16.15
C SER A 19 25.21 89.44 16.18
N ARG A 20 24.81 88.22 16.53
CA ARG A 20 25.65 87.03 16.47
C ARG A 20 26.08 86.80 15.02
N PRO A 21 27.38 86.64 14.71
CA PRO A 21 27.80 86.33 13.35
C PRO A 21 27.19 84.99 12.93
N GLU A 22 26.44 85.04 11.83
CA GLU A 22 25.79 83.93 11.17
C GLU A 22 26.89 82.97 10.67
N ARG A 23 27.02 81.81 11.32
CA ARG A 23 27.89 80.75 10.77
C ARG A 23 27.24 80.25 9.49
N PRO A 24 28.00 80.04 8.40
CA PRO A 24 27.48 79.37 7.23
C PRO A 24 27.01 77.98 7.66
N SER A 25 25.71 77.74 7.57
CA SER A 25 25.13 76.44 7.84
C SER A 25 25.67 75.49 6.76
N PRO A 26 26.40 74.42 7.10
CA PRO A 26 26.84 73.46 6.10
C PRO A 26 25.61 72.91 5.40
N ASP A 27 25.62 72.93 4.07
CA ASP A 27 24.57 72.34 3.24
C ASP A 27 24.60 70.82 3.43
N LEU A 28 23.90 70.35 4.45
CA LEU A 28 23.76 68.94 4.78
C LEU A 28 22.80 68.34 3.75
N LYS A 29 23.39 67.90 2.63
CA LYS A 29 22.69 67.12 1.62
C LYS A 29 22.20 65.81 2.26
N VAL A 30 20.90 65.74 2.54
CA VAL A 30 20.24 64.54 3.06
C VAL A 30 20.51 63.39 2.09
N ALA A 31 21.38 62.46 2.48
CA ALA A 31 21.59 61.24 1.74
C ALA A 31 20.24 60.52 1.68
N ARG A 32 19.65 60.40 0.48
CA ARG A 32 18.43 59.62 0.27
C ARG A 32 18.66 58.24 0.86
N SER A 33 17.91 57.92 1.90
CA SER A 33 18.02 56.66 2.61
C SER A 33 17.98 55.49 1.61
N PRO A 34 18.88 54.49 1.72
CA PRO A 34 18.92 53.33 0.82
C PRO A 34 17.78 52.34 1.12
N ALA A 35 16.57 52.85 1.35
CA ALA A 35 15.40 52.07 1.70
C ALA A 35 15.03 51.09 0.56
N ALA A 36 15.20 51.49 -0.70
CA ALA A 36 14.91 50.65 -1.86
C ALA A 36 15.87 49.45 -1.98
N ALA A 37 17.18 49.66 -1.75
CA ALA A 37 18.18 48.60 -1.81
C ALA A 37 18.03 47.59 -0.65
N ARG A 38 17.65 48.07 0.55
CA ARG A 38 17.34 47.18 1.69
C ARG A 38 16.08 46.36 1.47
N ARG A 39 15.08 46.92 0.76
CA ARG A 39 13.82 46.22 0.43
C ARG A 39 14.01 45.12 -0.62
N SER A 40 14.89 45.33 -1.61
CA SER A 40 15.17 44.30 -2.63
C SER A 40 15.99 43.13 -2.07
N ILE A 41 16.96 43.40 -1.19
CA ILE A 41 17.72 42.36 -0.48
C ILE A 41 16.80 41.55 0.44
N GLY A 42 15.86 42.21 1.13
CA GLY A 42 14.83 41.53 1.90
C GLY A 42 13.94 40.63 1.05
N GLY A 43 13.51 41.10 -0.13
CA GLY A 43 12.68 40.34 -1.07
C GLY A 43 13.35 39.08 -1.61
N ILE A 44 14.63 39.16 -1.96
CA ILE A 44 15.42 37.99 -2.42
C ILE A 44 15.57 36.99 -1.27
N GLY A 45 15.90 37.46 -0.06
CA GLY A 45 16.00 36.59 1.11
C GLY A 45 14.69 35.86 1.42
N THR A 46 13.55 36.55 1.32
CA THR A 46 12.23 35.92 1.51
C THR A 46 11.90 34.89 0.44
N LEU A 47 12.27 35.12 -0.83
CA LEU A 47 12.08 34.15 -1.91
C LEU A 47 12.93 32.89 -1.70
N VAL A 48 14.19 33.06 -1.30
CA VAL A 48 15.08 31.93 -0.98
C VAL A 48 14.55 31.14 0.21
N ALA A 49 14.11 31.82 1.27
CA ALA A 49 13.54 31.17 2.45
C ALA A 49 12.26 30.40 2.11
N LEU A 50 11.38 30.98 1.29
CA LEU A 50 10.15 30.34 0.84
C LEU A 50 10.44 29.11 -0.04
N GLY A 51 11.44 29.23 -0.93
CA GLY A 51 11.91 28.11 -1.75
C GLY A 51 12.45 26.95 -0.91
N LEU A 52 13.33 27.25 0.05
CA LEU A 52 13.86 26.26 1.00
C LEU A 52 12.73 25.61 1.81
N PHE A 53 11.79 26.40 2.31
CA PHE A 53 10.62 25.90 3.02
C PHE A 53 9.79 24.95 2.16
N ALA A 54 9.51 25.32 0.90
CA ALA A 54 8.76 24.49 -0.03
C ALA A 54 9.48 23.16 -0.34
N VAL A 55 10.81 23.19 -0.52
CA VAL A 55 11.61 21.98 -0.72
C VAL A 55 11.56 21.07 0.50
N CYS A 56 11.75 21.61 1.70
CA CYS A 56 11.64 20.85 2.95
C CYS A 56 10.24 20.26 3.13
N LEU A 57 9.20 21.03 2.81
CA LEU A 57 7.81 20.58 2.88
C LEU A 57 7.53 19.45 1.87
N ALA A 58 8.04 19.56 0.65
CA ALA A 58 7.92 18.52 -0.37
C ALA A 58 8.65 17.24 0.05
N LEU A 59 9.86 17.35 0.62
CA LEU A 59 10.58 16.22 1.18
C LEU A 59 9.81 15.57 2.32
N ALA A 60 9.27 16.35 3.26
CA ALA A 60 8.49 15.84 4.38
C ALA A 60 7.20 15.14 3.92
N ALA A 61 6.50 15.71 2.94
CA ALA A 61 5.33 15.09 2.33
C ALA A 61 5.69 13.80 1.60
N LEU A 62 6.81 13.77 0.86
CA LEU A 62 7.31 12.57 0.21
C LEU A 62 7.67 11.51 1.25
N HIS A 63 8.30 11.87 2.36
CA HIS A 63 8.58 10.97 3.48
C HIS A 63 7.30 10.45 4.15
N ALA A 64 6.28 11.30 4.33
CA ALA A 64 4.98 10.88 4.86
C ALA A 64 4.29 9.87 3.92
N VAL A 65 4.28 10.14 2.61
CA VAL A 65 3.75 9.23 1.60
C VAL A 65 4.57 7.94 1.52
N LEU A 66 5.90 8.01 1.60
CA LEU A 66 6.78 6.84 1.64
C LEU A 66 6.51 5.95 2.86
N VAL A 67 6.27 6.56 4.02
CA VAL A 67 5.93 5.85 5.26
C VAL A 67 4.53 5.22 5.18
N GLU A 68 3.56 5.90 4.57
CA GLU A 68 2.23 5.33 4.31
C GLU A 68 2.27 4.21 3.26
N ASN A 69 3.19 4.30 2.29
CA ASN A 69 3.37 3.27 1.28
C ASN A 69 3.94 1.97 1.86
N GLN A 70 4.77 2.03 2.92
CA GLN A 70 5.23 0.83 3.64
C GLN A 70 4.05 0.15 4.35
N ALA A 71 3.17 0.91 5.00
CA ALA A 71 1.98 0.35 5.65
C ALA A 71 1.01 -0.30 4.64
N SER A 72 0.84 0.29 3.45
CA SER A 72 -0.02 -0.31 2.42
C SER A 72 0.59 -1.54 1.74
N LEU A 73 1.93 -1.58 1.62
CA LEU A 73 2.64 -2.73 1.06
C LEU A 73 2.65 -3.90 2.04
N ASP A 74 2.84 -3.64 3.33
CA ASP A 74 2.79 -4.66 4.38
C ASP A 74 1.40 -5.29 4.44
N ASP A 75 0.33 -4.50 4.37
CA ASP A 75 -1.05 -5.00 4.32
C ASP A 75 -1.31 -5.83 3.04
N LEU A 76 -0.78 -5.43 1.89
CA LEU A 76 -0.90 -6.19 0.63
C LEU A 76 -0.13 -7.51 0.65
N ILE A 77 1.00 -7.56 1.35
CA ILE A 77 1.81 -8.77 1.54
C ILE A 77 1.08 -9.73 2.47
N GLU A 78 0.58 -9.26 3.61
CA GLU A 78 -0.15 -10.09 4.58
C GLU A 78 -1.43 -10.70 3.95
N HIS A 79 -2.16 -9.92 3.16
CA HIS A 79 -3.32 -10.42 2.40
C HIS A 79 -2.94 -11.42 1.29
N ASN A 80 -1.73 -11.36 0.74
CA ASN A 80 -1.25 -12.34 -0.22
C ASN A 80 -0.84 -13.64 0.46
N GLU A 81 -0.11 -13.57 1.57
CA GLU A 81 0.34 -14.75 2.32
C GLU A 81 -0.84 -15.61 2.77
N GLN A 82 -1.91 -15.00 3.29
CA GLN A 82 -3.13 -15.72 3.67
C GLN A 82 -3.81 -16.41 2.48
N ARG A 83 -3.69 -15.85 1.26
CA ARG A 83 -4.24 -16.48 0.05
C ARG A 83 -3.40 -17.65 -0.41
N PHE A 84 -2.07 -17.54 -0.35
CA PHE A 84 -1.17 -18.63 -0.70
C PHE A 84 -1.34 -19.84 0.23
N GLU A 85 -1.46 -19.61 1.53
CA GLU A 85 -1.70 -20.70 2.49
C GLU A 85 -3.00 -21.47 2.17
N ARG A 86 -4.05 -20.74 1.77
CA ARG A 86 -5.32 -21.36 1.37
C ARG A 86 -5.23 -22.11 0.05
N ILE A 87 -4.45 -21.63 -0.91
CA ILE A 87 -4.20 -22.33 -2.18
C ILE A 87 -3.44 -23.62 -1.92
N ASP A 88 -2.38 -23.58 -1.10
CA ASP A 88 -1.58 -24.76 -0.76
C ASP A 88 -2.42 -25.83 -0.05
N GLN A 89 -3.30 -25.43 0.88
CA GLN A 89 -4.24 -26.35 1.53
C GLN A 89 -5.19 -27.01 0.54
N LEU A 90 -5.81 -26.23 -0.36
CA LEU A 90 -6.72 -26.75 -1.37
C LEU A 90 -6.00 -27.67 -2.37
N GLN A 91 -4.77 -27.34 -2.73
CA GLN A 91 -3.99 -28.13 -3.65
C GLN A 91 -3.53 -29.45 -3.02
N ALA A 92 -3.23 -29.46 -1.72
CA ALA A 92 -2.98 -30.69 -0.95
C ALA A 92 -4.23 -31.58 -0.87
N GLU A 93 -5.42 -30.99 -0.68
CA GLU A 93 -6.69 -31.73 -0.66
C GLU A 93 -7.02 -32.34 -2.02
N ILE A 94 -6.83 -31.58 -3.11
CA ILE A 94 -7.00 -32.11 -4.47
C ILE A 94 -5.99 -33.25 -4.72
N ALA A 95 -4.73 -33.06 -4.34
CA ALA A 95 -3.72 -34.09 -4.52
C ALA A 95 -4.06 -35.37 -3.75
N TYR A 96 -4.68 -35.27 -2.57
CA TYR A 96 -5.18 -36.43 -1.83
C TYR A 96 -6.36 -37.09 -2.53
N LEU A 97 -7.35 -36.29 -2.99
CA LEU A 97 -8.51 -36.83 -3.69
C LEU A 97 -8.14 -37.53 -5.00
N ASP A 98 -7.10 -37.04 -5.69
CA ASP A 98 -6.58 -37.62 -6.93
C ASP A 98 -5.55 -38.74 -6.67
N SER A 99 -5.16 -38.96 -5.41
CA SER A 99 -4.23 -40.02 -5.05
C SER A 99 -4.93 -41.39 -5.08
N PRO A 100 -4.17 -42.50 -5.25
CA PRO A 100 -4.73 -43.85 -5.21
C PRO A 100 -5.55 -44.13 -3.95
N GLU A 101 -5.11 -43.58 -2.82
CA GLU A 101 -5.74 -43.73 -1.52
C GLU A 101 -7.07 -42.96 -1.46
N GLY A 102 -7.10 -41.70 -1.92
CA GLY A 102 -8.34 -40.91 -1.98
C GLY A 102 -9.37 -41.51 -2.95
N LEU A 103 -8.92 -42.02 -4.10
CA LEU A 103 -9.78 -42.74 -5.04
C LEU A 103 -10.32 -44.04 -4.45
N ALA A 104 -9.51 -44.78 -3.68
CA ALA A 104 -9.95 -46.00 -2.99
C ALA A 104 -11.00 -45.69 -1.90
N ASP A 105 -10.78 -44.66 -1.09
CA ASP A 105 -11.73 -44.19 -0.07
C ASP A 105 -13.06 -43.76 -0.73
N GLN A 106 -12.99 -42.98 -1.83
CA GLN A 106 -14.17 -42.55 -2.56
C GLN A 106 -14.92 -43.75 -3.18
N ALA A 107 -14.20 -44.69 -3.79
CA ALA A 107 -14.79 -45.90 -4.35
C ALA A 107 -15.48 -46.75 -3.26
N GLN A 108 -14.83 -46.91 -2.10
CA GLN A 108 -15.40 -47.64 -0.97
C GLN A 108 -16.66 -46.96 -0.43
N SER A 109 -16.66 -45.62 -0.33
CA SER A 109 -17.85 -44.84 0.06
C SER A 109 -19.01 -45.00 -0.93
N ALA A 110 -18.72 -45.23 -2.21
CA ALA A 110 -19.70 -45.53 -3.26
C ALA A 110 -20.16 -47.01 -3.27
N GLY A 111 -19.68 -47.82 -2.32
CA GLY A 111 -19.99 -49.25 -2.21
C GLY A 111 -19.22 -50.13 -3.21
N LEU A 112 -18.19 -49.59 -3.86
CA LEU A 112 -17.30 -50.37 -4.73
C LEU A 112 -16.27 -51.12 -3.86
N VAL A 113 -15.85 -52.28 -4.34
CA VAL A 113 -14.87 -53.15 -3.66
C VAL A 113 -13.63 -53.23 -4.54
N PRO A 114 -12.41 -53.18 -3.97
CA PRO A 114 -11.19 -53.36 -4.74
C PRO A 114 -11.22 -54.66 -5.53
N ALA A 115 -10.73 -54.61 -6.78
CA ALA A 115 -10.58 -55.79 -7.60
C ALA A 115 -9.59 -56.77 -6.92
N GLY A 116 -9.88 -58.06 -7.02
CA GLY A 116 -8.96 -59.12 -6.56
C GLY A 116 -7.68 -59.18 -7.39
N ASP A 117 -6.86 -60.21 -7.16
CA ASP A 117 -5.55 -60.35 -7.80
C ASP A 117 -5.62 -60.20 -9.33
N LEU A 118 -4.77 -59.31 -9.86
CA LEU A 118 -4.64 -59.09 -11.30
C LEU A 118 -4.01 -60.32 -11.97
N ALA A 119 -4.80 -61.03 -12.78
CA ALA A 119 -4.29 -62.05 -13.68
C ALA A 119 -3.57 -61.37 -14.87
N VAL A 120 -2.24 -61.35 -14.83
CA VAL A 120 -1.42 -60.88 -15.95
C VAL A 120 -1.51 -61.90 -17.08
N LEU A 121 -2.23 -61.54 -18.15
CA LEU A 121 -2.32 -62.38 -19.34
C LEU A 121 -1.05 -62.21 -20.18
N THR A 122 -0.29 -63.30 -20.33
CA THR A 122 0.84 -63.33 -21.27
C THR A 122 0.29 -63.49 -22.69
N PRO A 123 0.60 -62.57 -23.63
CA PRO A 123 0.15 -62.69 -25.00
C PRO A 123 0.81 -63.91 -25.65
N VAL A 124 -0.02 -64.85 -26.05
CA VAL A 124 0.37 -66.04 -26.80
C VAL A 124 -0.01 -65.83 -28.26
N GLY A 125 0.90 -66.21 -29.17
CA GLY A 125 0.70 -66.05 -30.60
C GLY A 125 -0.58 -66.73 -31.11
N PRO A 126 -1.09 -66.33 -32.29
CA PRO A 126 -2.34 -66.85 -32.83
C PRO A 126 -2.36 -68.40 -32.85
N ASN A 127 -3.47 -68.98 -32.40
CA ASN A 127 -3.71 -70.44 -32.31
C ASN A 127 -2.77 -71.24 -31.37
N ARG A 128 -2.17 -70.62 -30.35
CA ARG A 128 -1.29 -71.33 -29.38
C ARG A 128 -1.96 -71.69 -28.05
N LEU A 129 -3.22 -71.32 -27.83
CA LEU A 129 -3.94 -71.67 -26.60
C LEU A 129 -4.68 -73.00 -26.76
N PRO A 130 -4.48 -73.99 -25.87
CA PRO A 130 -5.46 -75.05 -25.71
C PRO A 130 -6.79 -74.42 -25.26
N PRO A 131 -7.95 -74.93 -25.73
CA PRO A 131 -9.23 -74.48 -25.23
C PRO A 131 -9.28 -74.66 -23.71
N PRO A 132 -9.82 -73.69 -22.95
CA PRO A 132 -9.90 -73.82 -21.50
C PRO A 132 -10.75 -75.05 -21.14
N ASP A 133 -10.25 -75.88 -20.23
CA ASP A 133 -10.94 -77.09 -19.77
C ASP A 133 -12.24 -76.77 -18.99
N ALA A 134 -12.35 -75.53 -18.48
CA ALA A 134 -13.51 -75.02 -17.77
C ALA A 134 -13.73 -73.53 -18.06
N ASP A 135 -14.99 -73.10 -18.13
CA ASP A 135 -15.37 -71.70 -18.31
C ASP A 135 -15.06 -70.91 -17.01
N PRO A 136 -14.13 -69.93 -17.04
CA PRO A 136 -13.78 -69.14 -15.86
C PRO A 136 -14.92 -68.24 -15.36
N PHE A 137 -16.00 -68.10 -16.14
CA PHE A 137 -17.20 -67.35 -15.77
C PHE A 137 -18.38 -68.25 -15.40
N ASP A 138 -18.19 -69.57 -15.25
CA ASP A 138 -19.27 -70.45 -14.79
C ASP A 138 -19.65 -70.12 -13.35
N LEU A 139 -20.88 -69.62 -13.17
CA LEU A 139 -21.47 -69.26 -11.90
C LEU A 139 -21.43 -70.42 -10.88
N LYS A 140 -21.50 -71.67 -11.34
CA LYS A 140 -21.41 -72.85 -10.45
C LYS A 140 -20.04 -73.00 -9.79
N SER A 141 -18.98 -72.57 -10.48
CA SER A 141 -17.60 -72.61 -9.97
C SER A 141 -17.29 -71.44 -9.03
N SER A 142 -17.96 -70.30 -9.21
CA SER A 142 -17.74 -69.08 -8.43
C SER A 142 -18.21 -69.15 -6.97
N GLY A 143 -18.92 -70.23 -6.59
CA GLY A 143 -19.55 -70.36 -5.27
C GLY A 143 -20.68 -69.35 -5.02
N TRP A 144 -20.99 -68.50 -6.00
CA TRP A 144 -22.08 -67.54 -5.94
C TRP A 144 -23.42 -68.26 -6.11
N THR A 145 -24.24 -68.23 -5.08
CA THR A 145 -25.61 -68.74 -5.13
C THR A 145 -26.55 -67.60 -5.50
N PRO A 146 -27.25 -67.66 -6.65
CA PRO A 146 -28.25 -66.66 -6.97
C PRO A 146 -29.35 -66.66 -5.88
N PRO A 147 -29.89 -65.49 -5.51
CA PRO A 147 -31.04 -65.42 -4.63
C PRO A 147 -32.19 -66.23 -5.24
N PRO A 148 -33.01 -66.93 -4.43
CA PRO A 148 -34.11 -67.75 -4.93
C PRO A 148 -34.99 -66.87 -5.82
N SER A 149 -35.14 -67.28 -7.08
CA SER A 149 -36.03 -66.59 -8.01
C SER A 149 -37.43 -66.59 -7.41
N ALA A 150 -37.94 -65.40 -7.09
CA ALA A 150 -39.33 -65.24 -6.72
C ALA A 150 -40.15 -65.77 -7.89
N GLY A 151 -40.82 -66.90 -7.70
CA GLY A 151 -41.40 -67.73 -8.73
C GLY A 151 -42.21 -66.95 -9.76
N GLY A 152 -41.66 -66.81 -10.96
CA GLY A 152 -42.41 -66.47 -12.16
C GLY A 152 -43.21 -67.69 -12.57
N LYS A 153 -44.49 -67.71 -12.20
CA LYS A 153 -45.47 -68.69 -12.68
C LYS A 153 -45.49 -68.65 -14.20
N SER A 154 -45.09 -69.74 -14.83
CA SER A 154 -45.46 -70.06 -16.21
C SER A 154 -46.98 -70.30 -16.22
N THR A 155 -47.72 -69.40 -16.85
CA THR A 155 -49.07 -69.67 -17.34
C THR A 155 -48.95 -69.92 -18.84
N GLY A 156 -49.20 -71.16 -19.25
CA GLY A 156 -49.53 -71.50 -20.63
C GLY A 156 -50.95 -71.10 -20.99
#